data_AF-A0A3P1VMM6-F1
#
_entry.id   AF-A0A3P1VMM6-F1
#
_cell.length_a   1.000
_cell.length_b   1.000
_cell.length_c   1.000
_cell.angle_alpha   90.00
_cell.angle_beta   90.00
_cell.angle_gamma   90.00
#
_symmetry.space_group_name_H-M   'P 1'
#
loop_
_entity.id
_entity.type
_entity.pdbx_description
1 polymer ?
#
loop_
_entity_poly.entity_id
_entity_poly.type
_entity_poly.pdbx_seq_one_letter_code
_entity_poly.pdbx_strand_id
1 'polypeptide(L)' 'MSEKMPMDKKILVSKSISKKYNEKLILDNINFEMFSGEILGLLGPSGIGKTTLLNILVGLEKETSGEIINYHNNKIGYVF' A
#
# COMPACT_ATOMS: atom_id res chain seq x y z
N MET A 1 30.38 -5.30 -5.74
CA MET A 1 30.00 -6.04 -4.53
C MET A 1 28.58 -5.61 -4.19
N SER A 2 27.57 -6.39 -4.57
CA SER A 2 26.16 -6.06 -4.28
C SER A 2 25.83 -6.56 -2.88
N GLU A 3 25.68 -5.67 -1.91
CA GLU A 3 25.08 -6.02 -0.62
C GLU A 3 23.68 -6.57 -0.89
N LYS A 4 23.43 -7.82 -0.50
CA LYS A 4 22.08 -8.39 -0.51
C LYS A 4 21.24 -7.59 0.49
N MET A 5 20.15 -7.02 0.02
CA MET A 5 19.20 -6.31 0.88
C MET A 5 18.65 -7.31 1.91
N PRO A 6 18.68 -7.02 3.22
CA PRO A 6 18.13 -7.92 4.22
C PRO A 6 16.62 -8.10 3.99
N MET A 7 16.17 -9.36 3.92
CA MET A 7 14.80 -9.72 3.51
C MET A 7 13.72 -9.34 4.53
N ASP A 8 14.09 -9.08 5.79
CA ASP A 8 13.14 -8.86 6.90
C ASP A 8 12.90 -7.38 7.23
N LYS A 9 13.32 -6.47 6.34
CA LYS A 9 13.23 -5.03 6.56
C LYS A 9 11.87 -4.51 6.06
N LYS A 10 11.01 -4.02 6.96
CA LYS A 10 9.75 -3.33 6.60
C LYS A 10 10.04 -2.08 5.76
N ILE A 11 9.35 -1.94 4.64
CA ILE A 11 9.48 -0.79 3.73
C ILE A 11 8.20 0.04 3.66
N LEU A 12 7.03 -0.60 3.78
CA LEU A 12 5.73 0.06 3.76
C LEU A 12 4.79 -0.64 4.72
N VAL A 13 4.07 0.12 5.55
CA VAL A 13 3.04 -0.41 6.44
C VAL A 13 1.78 0.44 6.29
N SER A 14 0.64 -0.22 6.15
CA SER A 14 -0.68 0.39 6.23
C SER A 14 -1.35 -0.04 7.53
N LYS A 15 -1.87 0.92 8.29
CA LYS A 15 -2.67 0.65 9.48
C LYS A 15 -4.08 1.19 9.31
N SER A 16 -5.04 0.27 9.35
CA SER A 16 -6.47 0.56 9.32
C SER A 16 -6.91 1.49 8.17
N ILE A 17 -6.32 1.31 7.00
CA ILE A 17 -6.65 2.14 5.83
C ILE A 17 -8.09 1.90 5.43
N SER A 18 -8.85 2.99 5.47
CA SER A 18 -10.21 3.00 4.96
C SER A 18 -10.37 4.13 3.94
N LYS A 19 -11.18 3.87 2.93
CA LYS A 19 -11.47 4.84 1.88
C LYS A 19 -12.96 4.87 1.60
N LYS A 20 -13.53 6.06 1.71
CA LYS A 20 -14.91 6.36 1.31
C LYS A 20 -14.89 7.38 0.18
N TYR A 21 -15.73 7.17 -0.83
CA TYR A 21 -16.13 8.23 -1.75
C TYR A 21 -17.59 8.55 -1.47
N ASN A 22 -17.85 9.77 -1.02
CA ASN A 22 -19.16 10.17 -0.48
C ASN A 22 -19.59 9.17 0.61
N GLU A 23 -20.74 8.52 0.45
CA GLU A 23 -21.25 7.52 1.40
C GLU A 23 -20.80 6.08 1.10
N LYS A 24 -20.11 5.85 -0.03
CA LYS A 24 -19.70 4.51 -0.44
C LYS A 24 -18.34 4.14 0.15
N LEU A 25 -18.33 3.10 0.99
CA LEU A 25 -17.11 2.47 1.49
C LEU A 25 -16.47 1.60 0.39
N ILE A 26 -15.21 1.87 0.07
CA ILE A 26 -14.43 1.14 -0.94
C ILE A 26 -13.39 0.24 -0.28
N LEU A 27 -12.68 0.78 0.71
CA LEU A 27 -11.70 0.05 1.53
C LEU A 27 -12.13 0.18 2.98
N ASP A 28 -12.07 -0.92 3.71
CA ASP A 28 -12.47 -0.99 5.13
C ASP A 28 -11.36 -1.63 5.95
N ASN A 29 -10.73 -0.83 6.81
CA ASN A 29 -9.74 -1.27 7.79
C ASN A 29 -8.63 -2.18 7.22
N ILE A 30 -8.03 -1.79 6.10
CA ILE A 30 -6.98 -2.56 5.44
C ILE A 30 -5.65 -2.39 6.20
N ASN A 31 -5.12 -3.51 6.68
CA ASN A 31 -3.84 -3.62 7.35
C ASN A 31 -2.89 -4.46 6.48
N PHE A 32 -1.73 -3.92 6.17
CA PHE A 32 -0.79 -4.54 5.24
C PHE A 32 0.65 -4.13 5.59
N GLU A 33 1.59 -5.06 5.42
CA GLU A 33 3.02 -4.82 5.60
C GLU A 33 3.77 -5.35 4.38
N MET A 34 4.71 -4.56 3.87
CA MET A 34 5.62 -4.94 2.80
C MET A 34 7.05 -4.94 3.32
N PHE A 35 7.78 -6.00 3.00
CA PHE A 35 9.19 -6.16 3.34
C PHE A 35 10.09 -6.06 2.11
N SER A 36 11.33 -5.74 2.38
CA SER A 36 12.40 -5.60 1.40
C SER A 36 12.64 -6.92 0.63
N GLY A 37 12.52 -6.87 -0.69
CA GLY A 37 12.74 -8.04 -1.56
C GLY A 37 11.48 -8.90 -1.78
N GLU A 38 10.36 -8.56 -1.17
CA GLU A 38 9.10 -9.24 -1.41
C GLU A 38 8.46 -8.85 -2.75
N ILE A 39 7.76 -9.82 -3.33
CA ILE A 39 6.85 -9.60 -4.45
C ILE A 39 5.44 -9.91 -3.97
N LEU A 40 4.57 -8.90 -3.97
CA LEU A 40 3.17 -9.02 -3.56
C LEU A 40 2.25 -8.93 -4.78
N GLY A 41 1.31 -9.86 -4.90
CA GLY A 41 0.20 -9.78 -5.86
C GLY A 41 -1.10 -9.36 -5.18
N LEU A 42 -1.77 -8.34 -5.71
CA LEU A 42 -3.10 -7.92 -5.26
C LEU A 42 -4.17 -8.44 -6.23
N LEU A 43 -4.99 -9.39 -5.79
CA LEU A 43 -5.97 -10.11 -6.62
C LEU A 43 -7.41 -9.80 -6.20
N GLY A 44 -8.35 -9.90 -7.15
CA GLY A 44 -9.78 -9.76 -6.89
C GLY A 44 -10.57 -9.23 -8.10
N PRO A 45 -11.92 -9.23 -8.04
CA PRO A 45 -12.79 -8.75 -9.12
C PRO A 45 -12.55 -7.27 -9.49
N SER A 46 -12.97 -6.87 -10.69
CA SER A 46 -12.97 -5.45 -11.07
C SER A 46 -13.88 -4.64 -10.14
N GLY A 47 -13.46 -3.42 -9.78
CA GLY A 47 -14.23 -2.52 -8.92
C GLY A 47 -14.14 -2.77 -7.42
N ILE A 48 -13.41 -3.80 -6.96
CA ILE A 48 -13.25 -4.11 -5.52
C ILE A 48 -12.30 -3.15 -4.76
N GLY A 49 -11.70 -2.17 -5.45
CA GLY A 49 -10.82 -1.16 -4.81
C GLY A 49 -9.31 -1.44 -4.91
N LYS A 50 -8.86 -2.39 -5.75
CA LYS A 50 -7.41 -2.68 -5.92
C LYS A 50 -6.59 -1.46 -6.34
N THR A 51 -7.04 -0.75 -7.38
CA THR A 51 -6.38 0.47 -7.85
C THR A 51 -6.42 1.56 -6.78
N THR A 52 -7.54 1.69 -6.05
CA THR A 52 -7.66 2.62 -4.93
C THR A 52 -6.65 2.30 -3.83
N LEU A 53 -6.50 1.03 -3.44
CA LEU A 53 -5.51 0.61 -2.44
C LEU A 53 -4.09 0.91 -2.93
N LEU A 54 -3.75 0.53 -4.17
CA LEU A 54 -2.43 0.82 -4.75
C LEU A 54 -2.14 2.32 -4.76
N ASN A 55 -3.07 3.15 -5.22
CA ASN A 55 -2.91 4.61 -5.25
C ASN A 55 -2.67 5.20 -3.85
N ILE A 56 -3.34 4.68 -2.82
CA ILE A 56 -3.12 5.08 -1.43
C ILE A 56 -1.74 4.65 -0.95
N LEU A 57 -1.36 3.38 -1.16
CA LEU A 57 -0.06 2.85 -0.77
C LEU A 57 1.11 3.62 -1.39
N VAL A 58 0.96 4.11 -2.63
CA VAL A 58 1.99 4.90 -3.33
C VAL A 58 1.86 6.42 -3.13
N GLY A 59 0.86 6.88 -2.36
CA GLY A 59 0.65 8.29 -2.05
C GLY A 59 0.04 9.14 -3.18
N LEU A 60 -0.48 8.53 -4.24
CA LEU A 60 -1.22 9.21 -5.31
C LEU A 60 -2.64 9.58 -4.89
N GLU A 61 -3.15 8.94 -3.85
CA GLU A 61 -4.47 9.21 -3.29
C GLU A 61 -4.42 9.18 -1.76
N LYS A 62 -5.18 10.05 -1.09
CA LYS A 62 -5.33 9.99 0.37
C LYS A 62 -6.41 9.00 0.81
N GLU A 63 -6.11 8.26 1.84
CA GLU A 63 -7.07 7.54 2.67
C GLU A 63 -8.08 8.49 3.33
N THR A 64 -9.24 7.97 3.68
CA THR A 64 -10.21 8.69 4.53
C THR A 64 -9.82 8.60 5.99
N SER A 65 -9.27 7.45 6.41
CA SER A 65 -8.75 7.22 7.74
C SER A 65 -7.69 6.13 7.73
N GLY A 66 -6.91 6.07 8.80
CA GLY A 66 -5.74 5.19 8.93
C GLY A 66 -4.45 5.95 8.65
N GLU A 67 -3.35 5.22 8.51
CA GLU A 67 -2.05 5.80 8.19
C GLU A 67 -1.22 4.87 7.29
N ILE A 68 -0.43 5.48 6.41
CA ILE A 68 0.64 4.82 5.64
C ILE A 68 1.99 5.26 6.21
N ILE A 69 2.83 4.29 6.53
CA ILE A 69 4.20 4.49 6.98
C ILE A 69 5.14 3.99 5.89
N ASN A 70 5.77 4.91 5.17
CA ASN A 70 6.87 4.61 4.25
C ASN A 70 8.21 4.74 5.00
N TYR A 71 8.83 3.60 5.30
CA TYR A 71 10.10 3.59 6.02
C TYR A 71 11.24 4.03 5.11
N HIS A 72 12.30 4.61 5.68
CA HIS A 72 13.53 4.95 4.96
C HIS A 72 13.38 5.91 3.76
N ASN A 73 12.23 6.59 3.66
CA ASN A 73 11.93 7.52 2.58
C ASN A 73 12.18 6.90 1.18
N ASN A 74 11.77 5.63 1.04
CA ASN A 74 11.98 4.88 -0.20
C ASN A 74 11.30 5.58 -1.37
N LYS A 75 11.99 5.65 -2.52
CA LYS A 75 11.39 6.08 -3.77
C LYS A 75 10.45 4.98 -4.27
N ILE A 76 9.23 5.34 -4.60
CA ILE A 76 8.22 4.43 -5.14
C ILE A 76 8.10 4.68 -6.64
N GLY A 77 8.35 3.64 -7.44
CA GLY A 77 8.03 3.63 -8.87
C GLY A 77 6.59 3.15 -9.06
N TYR A 78 5.85 3.78 -9.97
CA TYR A 78 4.47 3.42 -10.27
C TYR A 78 4.29 3.36 -11.79
N VAL A 79 3.74 2.24 -12.26
CA VAL A 79 3.49 1.96 -13.69
C VAL A 79 2.03 1.56 -13.84
N PHE A 80 1.37 2.15 -14.83
CA PHE A 80 -0.05 1.94 -15.13
C PHE A 80 -0.24 0.78 -16.13
#